data_AF-A0A1I7M4S8-F1
#
_entry.id   AF-A0A1I7M4S8-F1
#
_cell.length_a   1.000
_cell.length_b   1.000
_cell.length_c   1.000
_cell.angle_alpha   90.00
_cell.angle_beta   90.00
_cell.angle_gamma   90.00
#
_symmetry.space_group_name_H-M   'P 1'
#
loop_
_entity.id
_entity.type
_entity.pdbx_description
1 polymer ?
#
loop_
_entity_poly.entity_id
_entity_poly.type
_entity_poly.pdbx_seq_one_letter_code
_entity_poly.pdbx_strand_id
1 'polypeptide(L)'
;MIATLFDHVLVRTVVIPAIAAGYAATIPPKEKPFPQAGDRFLMSVRGPAVGGRAGFARVYASPVGRDGWTTTVTCGTVDARGRETILLQAPGNAHRDRSSFTGTWTLLSGGQMRVWSVTRQDGLDVEVAMSGPCPSGAGDLSSGD
;
A
#
# COMPACT_ATOMS: atom_id res chain seq x y z
N MET A 1 38.89 -53.50 -11.00
CA MET A 1 38.63 -52.06 -11.23
C MET A 1 37.14 -51.84 -11.04
N ILE A 2 36.72 -51.01 -10.08
CA ILE A 2 35.49 -50.19 -10.01
C ILE A 2 35.55 -49.58 -8.61
N ALA A 3 36.23 -48.45 -8.47
CA ALA A 3 36.28 -47.70 -7.21
C ALA A 3 36.66 -46.23 -7.47
N THR A 4 35.97 -45.57 -8.41
CA THR A 4 36.23 -44.13 -8.68
C THR A 4 35.03 -43.36 -9.24
N LEU A 5 33.83 -43.93 -9.32
CA LEU A 5 32.68 -43.27 -9.97
C LEU A 5 31.60 -42.73 -9.03
N PHE A 6 31.62 -43.11 -7.75
CA PHE A 6 30.56 -42.72 -6.80
C PHE A 6 30.82 -41.39 -6.07
N ASP A 7 32.06 -40.87 -6.09
CA ASP A 7 32.44 -39.66 -5.35
C ASP A 7 31.97 -38.35 -6.01
N HIS A 8 31.73 -38.35 -7.33
CA HIS A 8 31.44 -37.11 -8.07
C HIS A 8 29.96 -36.80 -8.24
N VAL A 9 29.09 -37.81 -8.12
CA VAL A 9 27.65 -37.63 -8.31
C VAL A 9 27.00 -37.09 -7.03
N LEU A 10 27.38 -37.62 -5.86
CA LEU A 10 26.76 -37.25 -4.58
C LEU A 10 27.07 -35.80 -4.17
N VAL A 11 28.29 -35.33 -4.45
CA VAL A 11 28.75 -33.97 -4.08
C VAL A 11 28.08 -32.90 -4.94
N ARG A 12 27.68 -33.21 -6.18
CA ARG A 12 27.09 -32.23 -7.12
C ARG A 12 25.56 -32.12 -7.05
N THR A 13 24.83 -33.18 -6.71
CA THR A 13 23.36 -33.16 -6.77
C THR A 13 22.69 -32.69 -5.48
N VAL A 14 23.34 -32.79 -4.33
CA VAL A 14 22.69 -32.49 -3.03
C VAL A 14 23.21 -31.20 -2.38
N VAL A 15 24.50 -30.87 -2.55
CA VAL A 15 25.12 -29.76 -1.81
C VAL A 15 24.79 -28.39 -2.40
N ILE A 16 24.69 -28.28 -3.73
CA ILE A 16 24.42 -27.01 -4.43
C ILE A 16 23.01 -26.45 -4.15
N PRO A 17 21.90 -27.23 -4.21
CA PRO A 17 20.58 -26.68 -3.96
C PRO A 17 20.36 -26.26 -2.49
N ALA A 18 21.04 -26.90 -1.54
CA ALA A 18 20.90 -26.56 -0.12
C ALA A 18 21.51 -25.19 0.24
N ILE A 19 22.63 -24.81 -0.39
CA ILE A 19 23.27 -23.50 -0.19
C ILE A 19 22.43 -22.39 -0.84
N ALA A 20 21.89 -22.63 -2.04
CA ALA A 20 21.03 -21.65 -2.72
C ALA A 20 19.70 -21.41 -1.98
N ALA A 21 19.09 -22.46 -1.41
CA ALA A 21 17.89 -22.34 -0.59
C ALA A 21 18.15 -21.60 0.74
N GLY A 22 19.32 -21.82 1.36
CA GLY A 22 19.74 -21.08 2.55
C GLY A 22 19.94 -19.59 2.28
N TYR A 23 20.60 -19.24 1.17
CA TYR A 23 20.80 -17.84 0.77
C TYR A 23 19.48 -17.12 0.45
N ALA A 24 18.56 -17.77 -0.27
CA ALA A 24 17.25 -17.20 -0.58
C ALA A 24 16.38 -16.97 0.68
N ALA A 25 16.52 -17.82 1.70
CA ALA A 25 15.82 -17.65 2.98
C ALA A 25 16.43 -16.56 3.88
N THR A 26 17.70 -16.18 3.65
CA THR A 26 18.39 -15.12 4.42
C THR A 26 18.28 -13.73 3.79
N ILE A 27 17.80 -13.61 2.56
CA ILE A 27 17.47 -12.31 1.98
C ILE A 27 16.11 -11.93 2.57
N PRO A 28 16.05 -10.96 3.51
CA PRO A 28 14.75 -10.46 3.94
C PRO A 28 13.99 -10.03 2.69
N PRO A 29 12.72 -10.41 2.52
CA PRO A 29 11.94 -9.96 1.38
C PRO A 29 12.10 -8.45 1.30
N LYS A 30 12.62 -7.97 0.15
CA LYS A 30 12.85 -6.54 -0.07
C LYS A 30 11.56 -5.83 0.30
N GLU A 31 11.63 -4.97 1.31
CA GLU A 31 10.49 -4.19 1.76
C GLU A 31 9.84 -3.55 0.54
N LYS A 32 8.53 -3.75 0.37
CA LYS A 32 7.83 -3.21 -0.79
C LYS A 32 8.05 -1.70 -0.77
N PRO A 33 8.57 -1.11 -1.87
CA PRO A 33 8.93 0.29 -1.86
C PRO A 33 7.67 1.15 -1.71
N PHE A 34 7.78 2.23 -0.97
CA PHE A 34 6.77 3.29 -0.98
C PHE A 34 6.54 3.79 -2.43
N PRO A 35 5.33 4.23 -2.82
CA PRO A 35 5.01 4.61 -4.19
C PRO A 35 6.01 5.61 -4.77
N GLN A 36 6.52 5.25 -5.94
CA GLN A 36 7.35 6.08 -6.79
C GLN A 36 6.56 6.61 -7.97
N ALA A 37 7.08 7.66 -8.60
CA ALA A 37 6.56 8.17 -9.85
C ALA A 37 6.37 7.03 -10.87
N GLY A 38 5.16 6.91 -11.41
CA GLY A 38 4.79 5.85 -12.36
C GLY A 38 4.13 4.63 -11.73
N ASP A 39 4.17 4.47 -10.40
CA ASP A 39 3.50 3.35 -9.73
C ASP A 39 1.99 3.58 -9.66
N ARG A 40 1.21 2.49 -9.67
CA ARG A 40 -0.14 2.50 -9.12
C ARG A 40 -0.07 2.22 -7.62
N PHE A 41 -0.97 2.82 -6.86
CA PHE A 41 -1.08 2.50 -5.44
C PHE A 41 -2.53 2.48 -4.96
N LEU A 42 -2.73 1.70 -3.90
CA LEU A 42 -3.94 1.71 -3.08
C LEU A 42 -3.53 2.04 -1.66
N MET A 43 -4.18 3.03 -1.06
CA MET A 43 -4.05 3.33 0.37
C MET A 43 -5.40 3.08 1.05
N SER A 44 -5.39 2.27 2.10
CA SER A 44 -6.59 1.95 2.90
C SER A 44 -6.45 2.53 4.30
N VAL A 45 -7.35 3.41 4.71
CA VAL A 45 -7.32 4.10 6.01
C VAL A 45 -8.47 3.58 6.88
N ARG A 46 -8.18 3.32 8.16
CA ARG A 46 -9.18 2.99 9.18
C ARG A 46 -9.16 4.07 10.27
N GLY A 47 -10.33 4.66 10.49
CA GLY A 47 -10.56 5.55 11.63
C GLY A 47 -10.87 4.77 12.91
N PRO A 48 -10.91 5.44 14.07
CA PRO A 48 -11.28 4.82 15.33
C PRO A 48 -12.70 4.24 15.27
N ALA A 49 -12.92 3.13 15.97
CA ALA A 49 -14.23 2.51 16.08
C ALA A 49 -15.06 3.19 17.17
N VAL A 50 -16.31 3.56 16.85
CA VAL A 50 -17.29 4.13 17.79
C VAL A 50 -18.60 3.35 17.64
N GLY A 51 -19.13 2.82 18.74
CA GLY A 51 -20.41 2.08 18.72
C GLY A 51 -20.41 0.86 17.81
N GLY A 52 -19.27 0.16 17.68
CA GLY A 52 -19.13 -1.03 16.84
C GLY A 52 -19.02 -0.76 15.34
N ARG A 53 -18.84 0.51 14.94
CA ARG A 53 -18.56 0.91 13.55
C ARG A 53 -17.28 1.74 13.47
N ALA A 54 -16.47 1.51 12.45
CA ALA A 54 -15.30 2.31 12.15
C ALA A 54 -15.49 3.05 10.83
N GLY A 55 -14.97 4.28 10.74
CA GLY A 55 -14.82 4.94 9.45
C GLY A 55 -13.75 4.22 8.61
N PHE A 56 -13.91 4.21 7.30
CA PHE A 56 -12.81 3.86 6.39
C PHE A 56 -12.67 4.87 5.27
N ALA A 57 -11.46 4.96 4.70
CA ALA A 57 -11.22 5.55 3.40
C ALA A 57 -10.33 4.65 2.56
N ARG A 58 -10.46 4.75 1.24
CA ARG A 58 -9.58 4.14 0.25
C ARG A 58 -9.20 5.19 -0.77
N VAL A 59 -7.92 5.24 -1.11
CA VAL A 59 -7.39 6.07 -2.18
C VAL A 59 -6.78 5.15 -3.21
N TYR A 60 -7.45 5.00 -4.35
CA TYR A 60 -6.89 4.33 -5.51
C TYR A 60 -6.23 5.38 -6.40
N ALA A 61 -5.00 5.15 -6.83
CA ALA A 61 -4.21 6.12 -7.56
C ALA A 61 -3.61 5.52 -8.84
N SER A 62 -3.77 6.26 -9.94
CA SER A 62 -3.19 5.93 -11.24
C SER A 62 -2.24 7.05 -11.68
N PRO A 63 -1.03 6.72 -12.15
CA PRO A 63 -0.02 7.70 -12.50
C PRO A 63 -0.51 8.60 -13.63
N VAL A 64 -0.20 9.89 -13.55
CA VAL A 64 -0.45 10.89 -14.59
C VAL A 64 0.75 11.81 -14.72
N GLY A 65 1.35 11.85 -15.92
CA GLY A 65 2.58 12.60 -16.15
C GLY A 65 3.77 12.04 -15.38
N ARG A 66 4.75 12.90 -15.06
CA ARG A 66 5.97 12.50 -14.36
C ARG A 66 5.82 12.44 -12.84
N ASP A 67 5.03 13.34 -12.27
CA ASP A 67 5.11 13.63 -10.83
C ASP A 67 3.79 13.49 -10.09
N GLY A 68 2.71 13.03 -10.73
CA GLY A 68 1.38 13.04 -10.12
C GLY A 68 0.60 11.76 -10.31
N TRP A 69 -0.52 11.68 -9.58
CA TRP A 69 -1.54 10.67 -9.75
C TRP A 69 -2.90 11.33 -9.89
N THR A 70 -3.74 10.74 -10.73
CA THR A 70 -5.19 10.86 -10.57
C THR A 70 -5.62 9.87 -9.51
N THR A 71 -6.55 10.26 -8.65
CA THR A 71 -7.04 9.40 -7.57
C THR A 71 -8.54 9.30 -7.53
N THR A 72 -9.04 8.16 -7.06
CA THR A 72 -10.41 8.00 -6.59
C THR A 72 -10.37 7.80 -5.09
N VAL A 73 -11.03 8.71 -4.35
CA VAL A 73 -11.20 8.63 -2.90
C VAL A 73 -12.58 8.06 -2.61
N THR A 74 -12.64 6.94 -1.90
CA THR A 74 -13.87 6.31 -1.44
C THR A 74 -13.86 6.26 0.07
N CYS A 75 -14.88 6.77 0.74
CA CYS A 75 -14.97 6.65 2.19
C CYS A 75 -16.38 6.33 2.68
N GLY A 76 -16.45 5.76 3.87
CA GLY A 76 -17.67 5.19 4.41
C GLY A 76 -17.48 4.62 5.80
N THR A 77 -18.35 3.69 6.17
CA THR A 77 -18.29 3.00 7.46
C THR A 77 -18.21 1.50 7.27
N VAL A 78 -17.57 0.81 8.21
CA VAL A 78 -17.54 -0.65 8.31
C VAL A 78 -18.11 -1.05 9.67
N ASP A 79 -18.94 -2.09 9.72
CA ASP A 79 -19.39 -2.69 10.97
C ASP A 79 -18.42 -3.77 11.49
N ALA A 80 -18.61 -4.22 12.73
CA ALA A 80 -17.79 -5.30 13.31
C ALA A 80 -17.86 -6.64 12.57
N ARG A 81 -18.80 -6.82 11.62
CA ARG A 81 -18.91 -8.01 10.75
C ARG A 81 -18.21 -7.80 9.41
N GLY A 82 -17.52 -6.67 9.21
CA GLY A 82 -16.85 -6.32 7.97
C GLY A 82 -17.80 -5.79 6.89
N ARG A 83 -19.06 -5.47 7.20
CA ARG A 83 -19.99 -4.93 6.21
C ARG A 83 -19.73 -3.45 5.99
N GLU A 84 -19.43 -3.10 4.75
CA GLU A 84 -19.09 -1.75 4.36
C GLU A 84 -20.30 -1.02 3.79
N THR A 85 -20.45 0.23 4.19
CA THR A 85 -21.40 1.19 3.61
C THR A 85 -20.60 2.36 3.07
N ILE A 86 -20.57 2.49 1.74
CA ILE A 86 -19.94 3.62 1.06
C ILE A 86 -20.82 4.85 1.26
N LEU A 87 -20.24 5.94 1.75
CA LEU A 87 -20.92 7.22 1.94
C LEU A 87 -20.47 8.24 0.89
N LEU A 88 -19.26 8.08 0.38
CA LEU A 88 -18.67 9.00 -0.58
C LEU A 88 -17.76 8.26 -1.56
N GLN A 89 -17.82 8.69 -2.82
CA GLN A 89 -16.78 8.47 -3.82
C GLN A 89 -16.53 9.77 -4.59
N ALA A 90 -15.26 10.18 -4.68
CA ALA A 90 -14.87 11.46 -5.26
C ALA A 90 -13.57 11.34 -6.07
N PRO A 91 -13.46 12.04 -7.22
CA PRO A 91 -12.20 12.16 -7.94
C PRO A 91 -11.24 13.11 -7.20
N GLY A 92 -9.96 12.93 -7.45
CA GLY A 92 -8.89 13.69 -6.82
C GLY A 92 -7.57 13.58 -7.56
N ASN A 93 -6.55 14.20 -6.98
CA ASN A 93 -5.17 14.08 -7.45
C ASN A 93 -4.26 13.85 -6.26
N ALA A 94 -3.10 13.25 -6.49
CA ALA A 94 -2.05 13.12 -5.49
C ALA A 94 -0.70 13.55 -6.06
N HIS A 95 0.17 13.99 -5.18
CA HIS A 95 1.55 14.32 -5.49
C HIS A 95 2.44 13.92 -4.32
N ARG A 96 3.68 13.53 -4.65
CA ARG A 96 4.73 13.23 -3.69
C ARG A 96 5.96 14.05 -4.04
N ASP A 97 6.45 14.80 -3.07
CA ASP A 97 7.75 15.46 -3.16
C ASP A 97 8.75 14.79 -2.19
N ARG A 98 9.91 15.42 -1.96
CA ARG A 98 10.95 14.87 -1.08
C ARG A 98 10.53 14.76 0.38
N SER A 99 9.55 15.54 0.80
CA SER A 99 9.16 15.76 2.19
C SER A 99 7.68 15.50 2.46
N SER A 100 6.83 15.42 1.43
CA SER A 100 5.40 15.33 1.59
C SER A 100 4.78 14.30 0.65
N PHE A 101 3.71 13.68 1.12
CA PHE A 101 2.82 12.90 0.28
C PHE A 101 1.37 13.28 0.60
N THR A 102 0.71 13.88 -0.38
CA THR A 102 -0.55 14.57 -0.20
C THR A 102 -1.44 14.41 -1.42
N GLY A 103 -2.73 14.61 -1.22
CA GLY A 103 -3.67 14.68 -2.32
C GLY A 103 -4.88 15.54 -2.01
N THR A 104 -5.59 15.85 -3.08
CA THR A 104 -6.83 16.62 -3.05
C THR A 104 -7.96 15.80 -3.64
N TRP A 105 -9.19 16.11 -3.24
CA TRP A 105 -10.38 15.53 -3.85
C TRP A 105 -11.56 16.49 -3.72
N THR A 106 -12.53 16.33 -4.62
CA THR A 106 -13.72 17.19 -4.66
C THR A 106 -14.96 16.33 -4.90
N LEU A 107 -16.04 16.62 -4.17
CA LEU A 107 -17.32 15.95 -4.35
C LEU A 107 -17.82 16.10 -5.80
N LEU A 108 -18.41 15.04 -6.36
CA LEU A 108 -19.03 15.09 -7.69
C LEU A 108 -20.19 16.08 -7.77
N SER A 109 -20.88 16.32 -6.64
CA SER A 109 -21.91 17.35 -6.51
C SER A 109 -21.38 18.79 -6.53
N GLY A 110 -20.06 18.97 -6.68
CA GLY A 110 -19.37 20.24 -6.46
C GLY A 110 -19.12 20.54 -4.97
N GLY A 111 -18.30 21.55 -4.70
CA GLY A 111 -17.99 22.02 -3.34
C GLY A 111 -16.53 22.43 -3.14
N GLN A 112 -16.19 22.71 -1.89
CA GLN A 112 -14.82 23.04 -1.50
C GLN A 112 -13.88 21.84 -1.72
N MET A 113 -12.73 22.09 -2.34
CA MET A 113 -11.65 21.12 -2.46
C MET A 113 -11.20 20.67 -1.07
N ARG A 114 -11.04 19.37 -0.93
CA ARG A 114 -10.66 18.70 0.31
C ARG A 114 -9.29 18.07 0.16
N VAL A 115 -8.63 17.78 1.26
CA VAL A 115 -7.25 17.29 1.28
C VAL A 115 -7.10 16.02 2.10
N TRP A 116 -6.06 15.24 1.78
CA TRP A 116 -5.50 14.23 2.63
C TRP A 116 -3.97 14.31 2.60
N SER A 117 -3.31 13.88 3.66
CA SER A 117 -1.85 13.80 3.71
C SER A 117 -1.38 12.65 4.58
N VAL A 118 -0.26 12.05 4.21
CA VAL A 118 0.48 11.15 5.08
C VAL A 118 1.25 12.00 6.10
N THR A 119 0.91 11.85 7.38
CA THR A 119 1.50 12.61 8.49
C THR A 119 2.63 11.85 9.19
N ARG A 120 2.64 10.52 9.08
CA ARG A 120 3.71 9.64 9.55
C ARG A 120 3.85 8.46 8.59
N GLN A 121 5.08 8.02 8.35
CA GLN A 121 5.39 6.88 7.48
C GLN A 121 6.39 5.96 8.17
N ASP A 122 6.07 4.68 8.23
CA ASP A 122 6.95 3.58 8.65
C ASP A 122 6.81 2.45 7.63
N GLY A 123 7.68 2.45 6.62
CA GLY A 123 7.51 1.59 5.45
C GLY A 123 6.20 1.88 4.71
N LEU A 124 5.34 0.87 4.61
CA LEU A 124 3.99 0.94 4.03
C LEU A 124 2.88 1.17 5.05
N ASP A 125 3.21 1.14 6.34
CA ASP A 125 2.31 1.53 7.42
C ASP A 125 2.38 3.04 7.59
N VAL A 126 1.25 3.71 7.38
CA VAL A 126 1.16 5.17 7.38
C VAL A 126 0.14 5.68 8.39
N GLU A 127 0.30 6.93 8.79
CA GLU A 127 -0.74 7.68 9.48
C GLU A 127 -1.24 8.76 8.54
N VAL A 128 -2.55 8.86 8.38
CA VAL A 128 -3.18 9.69 7.34
C VAL A 128 -4.15 10.65 7.98
N ALA A 129 -3.96 11.94 7.70
CA ALA A 129 -4.94 12.97 7.95
C ALA A 129 -5.84 13.11 6.71
N MET A 130 -7.15 13.10 6.90
CA MET A 130 -8.13 13.35 5.84
C MET A 130 -9.13 14.41 6.26
N SER A 131 -9.50 15.26 5.32
CA SER A 131 -10.67 16.13 5.45
C SER A 131 -11.95 15.30 5.56
N GLY A 132 -12.91 15.74 6.38
CA GLY A 132 -14.22 15.10 6.45
C GLY A 132 -14.93 15.07 5.08
N PRO A 133 -15.84 14.13 4.81
CA PRO A 133 -16.37 13.14 5.73
C PRO A 133 -15.51 11.88 5.85
N CYS A 134 -14.36 11.83 5.18
CA CYS A 134 -13.45 10.70 5.28
C CYS A 134 -12.71 10.71 6.63
N PRO A 135 -12.48 9.54 7.24
CA PRO A 135 -11.78 9.45 8.51
C PRO A 135 -10.27 9.69 8.35
N SER A 136 -9.66 10.22 9.39
CA SER A 136 -8.21 10.15 9.61
C SER A 136 -7.87 8.90 10.44
N GLY A 137 -6.65 8.39 10.32
CA GLY A 137 -6.19 7.27 11.14
C GLY A 137 -5.03 6.50 10.53
N ALA A 138 -4.83 5.27 11.02
CA ALA A 138 -3.83 4.36 10.48
C ALA A 138 -4.22 3.95 9.06
N GLY A 139 -3.24 3.91 8.17
CA GLY A 139 -3.38 3.46 6.81
C GLY A 139 -2.36 2.38 6.46
N ASP A 140 -2.78 1.48 5.58
CA ASP A 140 -1.94 0.49 4.91
C ASP A 140 -1.84 0.90 3.44
N LEU A 141 -0.61 0.92 2.92
CA LEU A 141 -0.33 1.28 1.55
C LEU A 141 0.17 0.06 0.78
N SER A 142 -0.47 -0.24 -0.35
CA SER A 142 0.04 -1.20 -1.34
C SER A 142 0.47 -0.49 -2.61
N SER A 143 1.69 -0.80 -3.08
CA SER A 143 2.27 -0.35 -4.34
C SER A 143 2.59 -1.56 -5.25
N GLY A 144 2.50 -1.37 -6.56
CA GLY A 144 3.10 -2.28 -7.55
C GLY A 144 2.17 -3.27 -8.27
N ASP A 145 1.29 -2.77 -9.13
CA ASP A 145 0.82 -3.50 -10.33
C ASP A 145 1.60 -3.05 -11.57
#